data_AF-C6A248-F1
#
_entry.id   AF-C6A248-F1
#
_cell.length_a   1.000
_cell.length_b   1.000
_cell.length_c   1.000
_cell.angle_alpha   90.00
_cell.angle_beta   90.00
_cell.angle_gamma   90.00
#
_symmetry.space_group_name_H-M   'P 1'
#
loop_
_entity.id
_entity.type
_entity.pdbx_description
1 polymer ?
#
loop_
_entity_poly.entity_id
_entity_poly.type
_entity_poly.pdbx_seq_one_letter_code
_entity_poly.pdbx_strand_id
1 'polypeptide(L)'
;MPTNVTAEYLAAEEEYRQARTIPEKIRALEKMYATVPKHKGTEKLRLQIKRKISELRKEFEKQQSQRKGGGYSFSVKKEGASQVVLAGLPNVGKSSLLKVLADVDIDIADYPFTTVEPIPGMMNHKDVQIQLVEVPGLIEGAALGKGMGTQLLSVIRNADAIAIVVDLSQDPIKQMKIILKEFERAGIKINKRKPKVEIKRMPMGGIVINGQHLIQGDIGEVMKMLREEGIHSAEITVKEPVTLEDFSDALDDSLVWRKAIIIANKGDIPGSRENYERLVKTYNDRFKIIPVSAKKKANIEVLKEELYQLVDIIRVFTKSPGEDPAYPPIALKKGSKVLDVAERIHKDFAKNFKYARVWGKSAKFPGQRVGPDHVLEDGDIVEIHAR
;
A
#
# COMPACT_ATOMS: atom_id res chain seq x y z
N MET A 1 2.89 12.34 36.24
CA MET A 1 2.87 13.82 36.41
C MET A 1 1.99 14.40 35.32
N PRO A 2 1.19 15.44 35.58
CA PRO A 2 0.22 15.94 34.61
C PRO A 2 1.01 16.57 33.48
N THR A 3 1.19 15.81 32.42
CA THR A 3 1.44 16.39 31.12
C THR A 3 0.31 17.38 30.89
N ASN A 4 0.63 18.65 30.65
CA ASN A 4 -0.37 19.66 30.33
C ASN A 4 -0.98 19.29 28.97
N VAL A 5 -1.97 18.38 29.01
CA VAL A 5 -2.63 17.83 27.83
C VAL A 5 -3.66 18.83 27.34
N THR A 6 -3.78 18.97 26.03
CA THR A 6 -4.66 19.96 25.42
C THR A 6 -6.13 19.67 25.76
N ALA A 7 -6.98 20.72 25.75
CA ALA A 7 -8.43 20.53 25.89
C ALA A 7 -8.98 19.53 24.85
N GLU A 8 -8.40 19.53 23.65
CA GLU A 8 -8.70 18.58 22.58
C GLU A 8 -8.35 17.13 22.95
N TYR A 9 -7.26 16.90 23.71
CA TYR A 9 -6.92 15.58 24.24
C TYR A 9 -7.93 15.10 25.27
N LEU A 10 -8.34 15.97 26.21
CA LEU A 10 -9.31 15.62 27.25
C LEU A 10 -10.67 15.25 26.64
N ALA A 11 -11.11 16.01 25.62
CA ALA A 11 -12.31 15.67 24.87
C ALA A 11 -12.20 14.31 24.17
N ALA A 12 -11.06 14.02 23.53
CA ALA A 12 -10.83 12.72 22.89
C ALA A 12 -10.73 11.56 23.90
N GLU A 13 -10.22 11.82 25.09
CA GLU A 13 -10.16 10.82 26.17
C GLU A 13 -11.57 10.50 26.70
N GLU A 14 -12.43 11.50 26.83
CA GLU A 14 -13.83 11.29 27.22
C GLU A 14 -14.59 10.50 26.13
N GLU A 15 -14.39 10.82 24.85
CA GLU A 15 -14.92 10.01 23.75
C GLU A 15 -14.48 8.53 23.85
N TYR A 16 -13.22 8.27 24.25
CA TYR A 16 -12.71 6.91 24.41
C TYR A 16 -13.39 6.18 25.58
N ARG A 17 -13.68 6.87 26.68
CA ARG A 17 -14.40 6.30 27.83
C ARG A 17 -15.84 5.95 27.48
N GLN A 18 -16.48 6.76 26.63
CA GLN A 18 -17.86 6.56 26.20
C GLN A 18 -18.01 5.56 25.04
N ALA A 19 -16.93 5.25 24.33
CA ALA A 19 -16.92 4.34 23.19
C ALA A 19 -17.33 2.91 23.57
N ARG A 20 -18.34 2.37 22.89
CA ARG A 20 -18.92 1.04 23.18
C ARG A 20 -18.40 -0.02 22.23
N THR A 21 -18.07 0.36 21.00
CA THR A 21 -17.58 -0.57 19.97
C THR A 21 -16.07 -0.47 19.80
N ILE A 22 -15.42 -1.56 19.34
CA ILE A 22 -13.98 -1.54 19.02
C ILE A 22 -13.63 -0.42 18.03
N PRO A 23 -14.40 -0.20 16.94
CA PRO A 23 -14.13 0.89 16.01
C PRO A 23 -14.22 2.29 16.63
N GLU A 24 -15.19 2.53 17.52
CA GLU A 24 -15.30 3.79 18.27
C GLU A 24 -14.09 4.00 19.18
N LYS A 25 -13.64 2.94 19.87
CA LYS A 25 -12.45 2.99 20.74
C LYS A 25 -11.18 3.30 19.94
N ILE A 26 -10.99 2.68 18.77
CA ILE A 26 -9.89 2.98 17.86
C ILE A 26 -9.94 4.46 17.45
N ARG A 27 -11.11 4.96 17.02
CA ARG A 27 -11.27 6.36 16.59
C ARG A 27 -10.91 7.35 17.69
N ALA A 28 -11.37 7.10 18.92
CA ALA A 28 -11.10 7.97 20.05
C ALA A 28 -9.61 7.95 20.42
N LEU A 29 -8.97 6.78 20.43
CA LEU A 29 -7.52 6.67 20.64
C LEU A 29 -6.71 7.36 19.53
N GLU A 30 -7.14 7.28 18.27
CA GLU A 30 -6.49 7.99 17.17
C GLU A 30 -6.62 9.51 17.28
N LYS A 31 -7.77 10.00 17.78
CA LYS A 31 -7.94 11.41 18.12
C LYS A 31 -7.00 11.81 19.26
N MET A 32 -6.94 11.02 20.33
CA MET A 32 -6.01 11.24 21.43
C MET A 32 -4.56 11.28 20.91
N TYR A 33 -4.13 10.31 20.11
CA TYR A 33 -2.77 10.26 19.57
C TYR A 33 -2.40 11.49 18.74
N ALA A 34 -3.36 12.01 17.97
CA ALA A 34 -3.17 13.20 17.13
C ALA A 34 -3.06 14.50 17.94
N THR A 35 -3.70 14.58 19.10
CA THR A 35 -3.75 15.78 19.95
C THR A 35 -2.70 15.80 21.05
N VAL A 36 -2.06 14.67 21.36
CA VAL A 36 -0.94 14.63 22.31
C VAL A 36 0.26 15.44 21.76
N PRO A 37 0.82 16.38 22.56
CA PRO A 37 2.01 17.13 22.18
C PRO A 37 3.18 16.24 21.78
N LYS A 38 4.05 16.69 20.85
CA LYS A 38 5.20 15.91 20.36
C LYS A 38 6.51 16.36 21.01
N HIS A 39 6.73 15.99 22.27
CA HIS A 39 7.97 16.29 23.00
C HIS A 39 8.36 15.15 23.95
N LYS A 40 9.57 15.19 24.53
CA LYS A 40 10.12 14.12 25.37
C LYS A 40 9.19 13.70 26.53
N GLY A 41 8.53 14.67 27.18
CA GLY A 41 7.58 14.39 28.28
C GLY A 41 6.29 13.64 27.90
N THR A 42 5.91 13.59 26.63
CA THR A 42 4.68 12.90 26.15
C THR A 42 4.97 11.61 25.39
N GLU A 43 6.24 11.29 25.15
CA GLU A 43 6.64 10.16 24.32
C GLU A 43 6.05 8.84 24.82
N LYS A 44 6.12 8.60 26.14
CA LYS A 44 5.54 7.42 26.77
C LYS A 44 4.02 7.32 26.59
N LEU A 45 3.30 8.44 26.71
CA LEU A 45 1.85 8.49 26.50
C LEU A 45 1.49 8.19 25.04
N ARG A 46 2.22 8.78 24.08
CA ARG A 46 2.01 8.52 22.64
C ARG A 46 2.24 7.05 22.31
N LEU A 47 3.29 6.44 22.86
CA LEU A 47 3.57 5.01 22.69
C LEU A 47 2.45 4.14 23.28
N GLN A 48 1.96 4.46 24.48
CA GLN A 48 0.84 3.74 25.10
C GLN A 48 -0.44 3.80 24.26
N ILE A 49 -0.77 4.98 23.72
CA ILE A 49 -1.94 5.13 22.85
C ILE A 49 -1.76 4.34 21.56
N LYS A 50 -0.59 4.43 20.92
CA LYS A 50 -0.29 3.70 19.67
C LYS A 50 -0.38 2.18 19.87
N ARG A 51 0.10 1.67 21.01
CA ARG A 51 -0.02 0.25 21.38
C ARG A 51 -1.48 -0.20 21.48
N LYS A 52 -2.32 0.54 22.23
CA LYS A 52 -3.76 0.25 22.32
C LYS A 52 -4.45 0.26 20.97
N ILE A 53 -4.06 1.16 20.06
CA ILE A 53 -4.59 1.19 18.69
C ILE A 53 -4.22 -0.10 17.94
N SER A 54 -2.97 -0.54 17.99
CA SER A 54 -2.51 -1.81 17.38
C SER A 54 -3.28 -3.01 17.91
N GLU A 55 -3.42 -3.13 19.24
CA GLU A 55 -4.14 -4.22 19.90
C GLU A 55 -5.61 -4.29 19.45
N LEU A 56 -6.32 -3.15 19.49
CA LEU A 56 -7.73 -3.08 19.08
C LEU A 56 -7.91 -3.33 17.58
N ARG A 57 -6.97 -2.91 16.72
CA ARG A 57 -7.00 -3.21 15.28
C ARG A 57 -6.88 -4.70 15.03
N LYS A 58 -5.95 -5.38 15.69
CA LYS A 58 -5.77 -6.84 15.61
C LYS A 58 -7.00 -7.59 16.14
N GLU A 59 -7.57 -7.15 17.26
CA GLU A 59 -8.81 -7.72 17.80
C GLU A 59 -9.98 -7.57 16.81
N PHE A 60 -10.10 -6.38 16.21
CA PHE A 60 -11.13 -6.12 15.20
C PHE A 60 -10.99 -7.02 13.97
N GLU A 61 -9.76 -7.17 13.45
CA GLU A 61 -9.49 -8.08 12.33
C GLU A 61 -9.84 -9.53 12.68
N LYS A 62 -9.51 -10.00 13.90
CA LYS A 62 -9.87 -11.34 14.38
C LYS A 62 -11.38 -11.53 14.46
N GLN A 63 -12.12 -10.57 15.04
CA GLN A 63 -13.59 -10.63 15.09
C GLN A 63 -14.22 -10.68 13.69
N GLN A 64 -13.65 -9.97 12.71
CA GLN A 64 -14.10 -10.04 11.33
C GLN A 64 -13.80 -11.39 10.68
N SER A 65 -12.62 -11.95 10.92
CA SER A 65 -12.23 -13.27 10.38
C SER A 65 -13.13 -14.40 10.88
N GLN A 66 -13.56 -14.36 12.14
CA GLN A 66 -14.47 -15.35 12.73
C GLN A 66 -15.92 -15.23 12.23
N ARG A 67 -16.33 -14.04 11.81
CA ARG A 67 -17.65 -13.80 11.18
C ARG A 67 -17.72 -14.22 9.71
N LYS A 68 -16.60 -14.63 9.08
CA LYS A 68 -16.55 -15.07 7.67
C LYS A 68 -17.26 -16.39 7.36
N GLY A 69 -17.90 -17.04 8.34
CA GLY A 69 -18.71 -18.24 8.11
C GLY A 69 -20.01 -18.02 7.33
N GLY A 70 -20.45 -16.79 7.04
CA GLY A 70 -21.74 -16.57 6.37
C GLY A 70 -22.06 -15.17 5.86
N GLY A 71 -21.08 -14.40 5.38
CA GLY A 71 -21.33 -13.04 4.86
C GLY A 71 -20.59 -12.76 3.55
N TYR A 72 -21.30 -12.21 2.56
CA TYR A 72 -20.79 -11.78 1.26
C TYR A 72 -19.46 -11.01 1.37
N SER A 73 -18.37 -11.61 0.87
CA SER A 73 -17.08 -10.94 0.75
C SER A 73 -17.02 -10.19 -0.58
N PHE A 74 -17.33 -8.89 -0.56
CA PHE A 74 -17.00 -7.98 -1.65
C PHE A 74 -15.48 -7.80 -1.68
N SER A 75 -14.78 -8.64 -2.43
CA SER A 75 -13.36 -8.47 -2.75
C SER A 75 -13.21 -8.29 -4.25
N VAL A 76 -12.68 -7.15 -4.69
CA VAL A 76 -12.29 -6.98 -6.09
C VAL A 76 -11.11 -7.91 -6.34
N LYS A 77 -11.32 -8.93 -7.17
CA LYS A 77 -10.26 -9.86 -7.56
C LYS A 77 -9.20 -9.08 -8.35
N LYS A 78 -7.92 -9.32 -8.04
CA LYS A 78 -6.82 -8.77 -8.82
C LYS A 78 -6.86 -9.35 -10.22
N GLU A 79 -6.83 -8.47 -11.21
CA GLU A 79 -6.78 -8.80 -12.63
C GLU A 79 -5.61 -8.11 -13.32
N GLY A 80 -5.23 -8.63 -14.49
CA GLY A 80 -4.04 -8.16 -15.20
C GLY A 80 -2.74 -8.45 -14.44
N ALA A 81 -1.74 -7.60 -14.68
CA ALA A 81 -0.40 -7.71 -14.13
C ALA A 81 -0.25 -7.07 -12.74
N SER A 82 -1.07 -6.05 -12.45
CA SER A 82 -1.04 -5.34 -11.19
C SER A 82 -2.32 -4.55 -10.95
N GLN A 83 -2.63 -4.30 -9.68
CA GLN A 83 -3.76 -3.48 -9.25
C GLN A 83 -3.28 -2.17 -8.59
N VAL A 84 -3.77 -1.03 -9.09
CA VAL A 84 -3.54 0.30 -8.53
C VAL A 84 -4.86 0.89 -8.05
N VAL A 85 -4.90 1.37 -6.81
CA VAL A 85 -6.11 2.01 -6.28
C VAL A 85 -6.06 3.52 -6.47
N LEU A 86 -7.13 4.10 -7.03
CA LEU A 86 -7.35 5.54 -7.07
C LEU A 86 -8.01 5.99 -5.75
N ALA A 87 -7.29 6.77 -4.96
CA ALA A 87 -7.75 7.28 -3.67
C ALA A 87 -7.76 8.81 -3.67
N GLY A 88 -8.82 9.43 -3.17
CA GLY A 88 -8.94 10.89 -3.19
C GLY A 88 -10.34 11.33 -2.75
N LEU A 89 -10.47 12.58 -2.31
CA LEU A 89 -11.76 13.10 -1.82
C LEU A 89 -12.88 12.95 -2.86
N PRO A 90 -14.16 13.02 -2.46
CA PRO A 90 -15.25 13.15 -3.42
C PRO A 90 -15.00 14.30 -4.40
N ASN A 91 -15.48 14.15 -5.64
CA ASN A 91 -15.46 15.20 -6.67
C ASN A 91 -14.09 15.73 -7.14
N VAL A 92 -12.98 15.05 -6.78
CA VAL A 92 -11.63 15.35 -7.31
C VAL A 92 -11.39 14.84 -8.74
N GLY A 93 -12.37 14.12 -9.31
CA GLY A 93 -12.32 13.59 -10.68
C GLY A 93 -11.72 12.19 -10.82
N LYS A 94 -11.80 11.35 -9.77
CA LYS A 94 -11.38 9.93 -9.80
C LYS A 94 -12.06 9.14 -10.92
N SER A 95 -13.40 9.13 -10.97
CA SER A 95 -14.15 8.42 -12.01
C SER A 95 -13.85 8.94 -13.42
N SER A 96 -13.66 10.25 -13.58
CA SER A 96 -13.27 10.84 -14.86
C SER A 96 -11.87 10.37 -15.29
N LEU A 97 -10.91 10.32 -14.36
CA LEU A 97 -9.59 9.77 -14.63
C LEU A 97 -9.64 8.29 -14.96
N LEU A 98 -10.42 7.50 -14.21
CA LEU A 98 -10.57 6.07 -14.44
C LEU A 98 -11.04 5.80 -15.88
N LYS A 99 -12.07 6.51 -16.35
CA LYS A 99 -12.58 6.40 -17.74
C LYS A 99 -11.57 6.83 -18.80
N VAL A 100 -10.73 7.82 -18.50
CA VAL A 100 -9.73 8.31 -19.45
C VAL A 100 -8.52 7.38 -19.52
N LEU A 101 -8.21 6.68 -18.42
CA LEU A 101 -7.08 5.76 -18.33
C LEU A 101 -7.44 4.33 -18.75
N ALA A 102 -8.64 3.86 -18.41
CA ALA A 102 -9.15 2.59 -18.89
C ALA A 102 -9.56 2.77 -20.36
N ASP A 103 -8.90 2.06 -21.27
CA ASP A 103 -9.14 2.17 -22.72
C ASP A 103 -10.48 1.51 -23.15
N VAL A 104 -11.52 1.63 -22.33
CA VAL A 104 -12.86 1.06 -22.53
C VAL A 104 -13.89 2.06 -22.03
N ASP A 105 -15.01 2.19 -22.74
CA ASP A 105 -16.21 2.82 -22.18
C ASP A 105 -16.64 2.02 -20.94
N ILE A 106 -16.32 2.54 -19.77
CA ILE A 106 -16.91 2.05 -18.53
C ILE A 106 -18.39 2.36 -18.67
N ASP A 107 -19.24 1.34 -18.74
CA ASP A 107 -20.69 1.50 -18.65
C ASP A 107 -21.00 2.21 -17.34
N ILE A 108 -21.13 3.53 -17.42
CA ILE A 108 -21.58 4.35 -16.33
C ILE A 108 -23.04 4.00 -16.22
N ALA A 109 -23.39 3.14 -15.27
CA ALA A 109 -24.74 3.17 -14.78
C ALA A 109 -24.99 4.62 -14.30
N ASP A 110 -25.72 5.38 -15.09
CA ASP A 110 -26.18 6.74 -14.83
C ASP A 110 -26.95 6.76 -13.53
N TYR A 111 -26.31 6.96 -12.37
CA TYR A 111 -27.06 7.32 -11.18
C TYR A 111 -26.31 8.34 -10.31
N PRO A 112 -26.90 9.53 -10.08
CA PRO A 112 -26.71 10.14 -8.77
C PRO A 112 -27.23 9.11 -7.76
N PHE A 113 -26.44 8.79 -6.73
CA PHE A 113 -26.74 7.77 -5.70
C PHE A 113 -26.32 6.30 -5.97
N THR A 114 -25.24 6.02 -6.70
CA THR A 114 -24.72 4.63 -6.81
C THR A 114 -24.08 4.11 -5.52
N THR A 115 -24.42 2.86 -5.22
CA THR A 115 -24.02 2.04 -4.09
C THR A 115 -22.50 1.86 -3.98
N VAL A 116 -22.05 1.70 -2.73
CA VAL A 116 -20.66 1.78 -2.23
C VAL A 116 -19.80 0.59 -2.68
N GLU A 117 -19.61 0.40 -3.98
CA GLU A 117 -18.77 -0.65 -4.54
C GLU A 117 -17.55 -0.07 -5.27
N PRO A 118 -16.34 -0.63 -5.07
CA PRO A 118 -15.18 -0.21 -5.84
C PRO A 118 -15.36 -0.52 -7.33
N ILE A 119 -14.98 0.43 -8.19
CA ILE A 119 -15.16 0.34 -9.65
C ILE A 119 -13.81 -0.01 -10.28
N PRO A 120 -13.63 -1.23 -10.83
CA PRO A 120 -12.43 -1.57 -11.59
C PRO A 120 -12.48 -1.00 -13.02
N GLY A 121 -11.32 -0.67 -13.57
CA GLY A 121 -11.11 -0.34 -14.98
C GLY A 121 -9.74 -0.84 -15.43
N MET A 122 -9.62 -1.28 -16.68
CA MET A 122 -8.39 -1.87 -17.21
C MET A 122 -7.63 -0.86 -18.07
N MET A 123 -6.46 -0.43 -17.60
CA MET A 123 -5.52 0.39 -18.37
C MET A 123 -4.57 -0.52 -19.15
N ASN A 124 -4.50 -0.34 -20.47
CA ASN A 124 -3.48 -0.98 -21.29
C ASN A 124 -2.30 -0.03 -21.46
N HIS A 125 -1.08 -0.50 -21.18
CA HIS A 125 0.14 0.26 -21.45
C HIS A 125 1.30 -0.70 -21.73
N LYS A 126 2.02 -0.51 -22.85
CA LYS A 126 3.16 -1.36 -23.26
C LYS A 126 2.82 -2.87 -23.26
N ASP A 127 1.63 -3.19 -23.78
CA ASP A 127 1.11 -4.56 -23.91
C ASP A 127 0.86 -5.27 -22.56
N VAL A 128 0.75 -4.47 -21.50
CA VAL A 128 0.46 -4.93 -20.15
C VAL A 128 -0.85 -4.31 -19.68
N GLN A 129 -1.70 -5.16 -19.11
CA GLN A 129 -2.94 -4.76 -18.45
C GLN A 129 -2.70 -4.44 -16.98
N ILE A 130 -3.02 -3.22 -16.57
CA ILE A 130 -2.99 -2.76 -15.17
C ILE A 130 -4.43 -2.44 -14.75
N GLN A 131 -4.90 -3.13 -13.70
CA GLN A 131 -6.21 -2.90 -13.13
C GLN A 131 -6.16 -1.63 -12.26
N LEU A 132 -6.93 -0.62 -12.64
CA LEU A 132 -7.20 0.56 -11.83
C LEU A 132 -8.48 0.34 -11.05
N VAL A 133 -8.51 0.66 -9.76
CA VAL A 133 -9.70 0.49 -8.93
C VAL A 133 -10.03 1.82 -8.26
N GLU A 134 -11.17 2.41 -8.61
CA GLU A 134 -11.72 3.53 -7.87
C GLU A 134 -12.35 3.04 -6.57
N VAL A 135 -11.90 3.58 -5.44
CA VAL A 135 -12.47 3.28 -4.13
C VAL A 135 -13.34 4.46 -3.69
N PRO A 136 -14.68 4.32 -3.66
CA PRO A 136 -15.56 5.36 -3.15
C PRO A 136 -15.43 5.51 -1.62
N GLY A 137 -15.69 6.71 -1.09
CA GLY A 137 -15.94 6.90 0.36
C GLY A 137 -14.77 6.66 1.33
N LEU A 138 -13.55 6.32 0.87
CA LEU A 138 -12.41 6.03 1.75
C LEU A 138 -12.12 7.17 2.76
N ILE A 139 -12.42 8.42 2.39
CA ILE A 139 -12.03 9.59 3.16
C ILE A 139 -13.20 10.22 3.94
N GLU A 140 -14.42 9.66 3.85
CA GLU A 140 -15.60 10.17 4.55
C GLU A 140 -15.86 9.52 5.93
N GLY A 141 -14.81 9.10 6.64
CA GLY A 141 -14.96 8.47 7.97
C GLY A 141 -15.72 7.14 7.95
N ALA A 142 -15.95 6.56 6.77
CA ALA A 142 -16.66 5.29 6.56
C ALA A 142 -15.83 4.07 7.01
N ALA A 143 -14.53 4.24 7.25
CA ALA A 143 -13.58 3.18 7.58
C ALA A 143 -13.97 2.32 8.81
N LEU A 144 -14.82 2.83 9.71
CA LEU A 144 -15.00 2.21 11.04
C LEU A 144 -16.46 2.00 11.48
N GLY A 145 -17.47 2.50 10.77
CA GLY A 145 -18.83 2.58 11.33
C GLY A 145 -19.89 1.56 10.85
N LYS A 146 -19.78 0.99 9.64
CA LYS A 146 -20.91 0.29 9.00
C LYS A 146 -20.56 -0.99 8.23
N GLY A 147 -19.45 -1.66 8.55
CA GLY A 147 -19.03 -2.91 7.89
C GLY A 147 -18.47 -2.76 6.46
N MET A 148 -18.89 -1.72 5.72
CA MET A 148 -18.39 -1.43 4.36
C MET A 148 -16.99 -0.80 4.35
N GLY A 149 -16.64 -0.03 5.39
CA GLY A 149 -15.30 0.56 5.53
C GLY A 149 -14.18 -0.46 5.48
N THR A 150 -14.38 -1.62 6.10
CA THR A 150 -13.40 -2.71 6.07
C THR A 150 -13.26 -3.40 4.72
N GLN A 151 -14.30 -3.40 3.90
CA GLN A 151 -14.22 -3.93 2.53
C GLN A 151 -13.37 -3.02 1.64
N LEU A 152 -13.61 -1.70 1.70
CA LEU A 152 -12.82 -0.69 0.96
C LEU A 152 -11.34 -0.70 1.39
N LEU A 153 -11.09 -0.82 2.70
CA LEU A 153 -9.73 -0.97 3.23
C LEU A 153 -9.05 -2.24 2.74
N SER A 154 -9.78 -3.35 2.60
CA SER A 154 -9.21 -4.60 2.09
C SER A 154 -8.70 -4.45 0.65
N VAL A 155 -9.40 -3.68 -0.19
CA VAL A 155 -8.98 -3.41 -1.58
C VAL A 155 -7.67 -2.64 -1.58
N ILE A 156 -7.54 -1.58 -0.78
CA ILE A 156 -6.30 -0.79 -0.71
C ILE A 156 -5.15 -1.59 -0.10
N ARG A 157 -5.43 -2.38 0.94
CA ARG A 157 -4.43 -3.26 1.55
C ARG A 157 -3.98 -4.33 0.58
N ASN A 158 -4.84 -4.82 -0.31
CA ASN A 158 -4.45 -5.80 -1.31
C ASN A 158 -3.78 -5.18 -2.54
N ALA A 159 -4.06 -3.93 -2.88
CA ALA A 159 -3.49 -3.24 -4.03
C ALA A 159 -1.95 -3.25 -4.03
N ASP A 160 -1.34 -3.23 -5.22
CA ASP A 160 0.12 -3.18 -5.36
C ASP A 160 0.65 -1.76 -5.19
N ALA A 161 -0.13 -0.76 -5.59
CA ALA A 161 0.19 0.65 -5.43
C ALA A 161 -1.07 1.52 -5.28
N ILE A 162 -0.87 2.78 -4.90
CA ILE A 162 -1.94 3.77 -4.70
C ILE A 162 -1.67 5.00 -5.57
N ALA A 163 -2.66 5.48 -6.30
CA ALA A 163 -2.62 6.77 -6.97
C ALA A 163 -3.51 7.76 -6.20
N ILE A 164 -2.90 8.73 -5.53
CA ILE A 164 -3.62 9.72 -4.73
C ILE A 164 -4.07 10.86 -5.63
N VAL A 165 -5.37 11.00 -5.85
CA VAL A 165 -5.95 12.06 -6.68
C VAL A 165 -6.31 13.27 -5.82
N VAL A 166 -5.77 14.44 -6.18
CA VAL A 166 -6.11 15.73 -5.56
C VAL A 166 -6.62 16.70 -6.61
N ASP A 167 -7.54 17.58 -6.20
CA ASP A 167 -8.12 18.63 -7.03
C ASP A 167 -7.31 19.93 -6.91
N LEU A 168 -6.74 20.42 -8.01
CA LEU A 168 -5.97 21.67 -8.05
C LEU A 168 -6.82 22.95 -8.03
N SER A 169 -8.13 22.87 -8.21
CA SER A 169 -9.03 24.03 -8.02
C SER A 169 -9.37 24.31 -6.55
N GLN A 170 -8.97 23.42 -5.65
CA GLN A 170 -9.16 23.51 -4.21
C GLN A 170 -7.80 23.46 -3.52
N ASP A 171 -7.75 23.63 -2.20
CA ASP A 171 -6.49 23.52 -1.44
C ASP A 171 -5.97 22.07 -1.47
N PRO A 172 -4.87 21.77 -2.21
CA PRO A 172 -4.38 20.40 -2.33
C PRO A 172 -3.60 19.95 -1.08
N ILE A 173 -3.07 20.89 -0.29
CA ILE A 173 -2.36 20.60 0.96
C ILE A 173 -3.34 20.11 2.01
N LYS A 174 -4.50 20.77 2.12
CA LYS A 174 -5.58 20.32 3.02
C LYS A 174 -6.08 18.93 2.62
N GLN A 175 -6.29 18.68 1.32
CA GLN A 175 -6.69 17.36 0.81
C GLN A 175 -5.68 16.28 1.19
N MET A 176 -4.38 16.52 0.91
CA MET A 176 -3.31 15.57 1.24
C MET A 176 -3.24 15.28 2.73
N LYS A 177 -3.37 16.30 3.60
CA LYS A 177 -3.38 16.09 5.06
C LYS A 177 -4.50 15.17 5.51
N ILE A 178 -5.71 15.35 4.97
CA ILE A 178 -6.86 14.49 5.29
C ILE A 178 -6.59 13.06 4.80
N ILE A 179 -6.18 12.91 3.54
CA ILE A 179 -5.92 11.61 2.91
C ILE A 179 -4.84 10.82 3.66
N LEU A 180 -3.70 11.45 3.95
CA LEU A 180 -2.59 10.80 4.67
C LEU A 180 -2.99 10.38 6.09
N LYS A 181 -3.80 11.20 6.78
CA LYS A 181 -4.33 10.85 8.09
C LYS A 181 -5.20 9.60 8.02
N GLU A 182 -6.10 9.51 7.04
CA GLU A 182 -6.94 8.32 6.86
C GLU A 182 -6.12 7.06 6.53
N PHE A 183 -5.06 7.17 5.73
CA PHE A 183 -4.15 6.05 5.50
C PHE A 183 -3.43 5.60 6.77
N GLU A 184 -2.95 6.52 7.61
CA GLU A 184 -2.34 6.17 8.90
C GLU A 184 -3.34 5.48 9.85
N ARG A 185 -4.60 5.93 9.84
CA ARG A 185 -5.72 5.31 10.57
C ARG A 185 -6.07 3.91 10.06
N ALA A 186 -5.89 3.68 8.78
CA ALA A 186 -6.09 2.38 8.16
C ALA A 186 -4.90 1.42 8.33
N GLY A 187 -3.79 1.86 8.95
CA GLY A 187 -2.56 1.07 9.04
C GLY A 187 -1.77 0.99 7.73
N ILE A 188 -2.02 1.93 6.79
CA ILE A 188 -1.36 1.98 5.48
C ILE A 188 -0.22 3.01 5.55
N LYS A 189 1.02 2.53 5.47
CA LYS A 189 2.23 3.34 5.42
C LYS A 189 2.61 3.60 3.97
N ILE A 190 2.40 4.84 3.52
CA ILE A 190 2.64 5.22 2.12
C ILE A 190 4.04 5.80 1.90
N ASN A 191 4.77 5.34 0.87
CA ASN A 191 6.11 5.83 0.52
C ASN A 191 7.06 5.90 1.73
N LYS A 192 6.91 4.95 2.66
CA LYS A 192 7.79 4.75 3.81
C LYS A 192 8.40 3.36 3.67
N ARG A 193 9.70 3.23 3.94
CA ARG A 193 10.34 1.91 3.95
C ARG A 193 9.94 1.18 5.24
N LYS A 194 9.73 -0.14 5.16
CA LYS A 194 9.62 -0.96 6.37
C LYS A 194 10.98 -0.88 7.11
N PRO A 195 10.99 -0.54 8.42
CA PRO A 195 12.21 -0.52 9.20
C PRO A 195 12.90 -1.89 9.18
N LYS A 196 14.23 -1.92 9.04
CA LYS A 196 15.03 -3.16 9.00
C LYS A 196 15.27 -3.71 10.41
N VAL A 197 14.17 -4.16 11.02
CA VAL A 197 14.16 -4.91 12.27
C VAL A 197 13.73 -6.33 11.94
N GLU A 198 14.65 -7.27 12.04
CA GLU A 198 14.39 -8.69 11.83
C GLU A 198 14.08 -9.37 13.15
N ILE A 199 13.03 -10.19 13.18
CA ILE A 199 12.57 -10.86 14.40
C ILE A 199 12.53 -12.35 14.11
N LYS A 200 13.41 -13.10 14.77
CA LYS A 200 13.46 -14.56 14.71
C LYS A 200 12.96 -15.12 16.03
N ARG A 201 11.69 -15.56 16.05
CA ARG A 201 11.10 -16.19 17.25
C ARG A 201 11.84 -17.49 17.57
N MET A 202 12.11 -17.70 18.85
CA MET A 202 12.84 -18.88 19.34
C MET A 202 11.98 -19.66 20.32
N PRO A 203 12.07 -21.00 20.39
CA PRO A 203 11.30 -21.80 21.34
C PRO A 203 11.57 -21.42 22.81
N MET A 204 12.83 -21.17 23.15
CA MET A 204 13.31 -20.81 24.48
C MET A 204 14.57 -19.93 24.37
N GLY A 205 15.02 -19.32 25.48
CA GLY A 205 16.25 -18.50 25.52
C GLY A 205 16.03 -17.01 25.78
N GLY A 206 14.77 -16.57 25.91
CA GLY A 206 14.45 -15.17 26.19
C GLY A 206 14.65 -14.26 24.99
N ILE A 207 14.70 -12.95 25.23
CA ILE A 207 14.81 -11.94 24.19
C ILE A 207 16.27 -11.49 24.08
N VAL A 208 16.85 -11.60 22.89
CA VAL A 208 18.19 -11.10 22.57
C VAL A 208 18.05 -10.02 21.51
N ILE A 209 18.61 -8.83 21.75
CA ILE A 209 18.55 -7.70 20.82
C ILE A 209 19.97 -7.38 20.31
N ASN A 210 20.24 -7.77 19.07
CA ASN A 210 21.43 -7.38 18.32
C ASN A 210 21.22 -5.97 17.74
N GLY A 211 22.22 -5.09 17.89
CA GLY A 211 22.14 -3.72 17.39
C GLY A 211 21.37 -2.75 18.31
N GLN A 212 21.32 -3.02 19.62
CA GLN A 212 20.63 -2.18 20.61
C GLN A 212 21.02 -0.68 20.55
N HIS A 213 22.27 -0.37 20.23
CA HIS A 213 22.78 1.01 20.09
C HIS A 213 22.14 1.79 18.92
N LEU A 214 21.49 1.11 17.97
CA LEU A 214 20.78 1.72 16.86
C LEU A 214 19.34 2.12 17.24
N ILE A 215 18.86 1.70 18.41
CA ILE A 215 17.53 2.05 18.89
C ILE A 215 17.60 3.39 19.61
N GLN A 216 16.89 4.39 19.07
CA GLN A 216 16.73 5.70 19.68
C GLN A 216 15.55 5.64 20.66
N GLY A 217 15.84 5.36 21.93
CA GLY A 217 14.86 5.35 23.01
C GLY A 217 15.22 4.40 24.14
N ASP A 218 14.29 4.21 25.08
CA ASP A 218 14.47 3.32 26.22
C ASP A 218 14.25 1.85 25.82
N ILE A 219 15.25 1.01 26.09
CA ILE A 219 15.22 -0.43 25.84
C ILE A 219 14.22 -1.14 26.76
N GLY A 220 13.94 -0.59 27.94
CA GLY A 220 12.86 -1.08 28.79
C GLY A 220 11.49 -1.02 28.08
N GLU A 221 11.25 0.05 27.33
CA GLU A 221 10.03 0.20 26.54
C GLU A 221 10.00 -0.76 25.34
N VAL A 222 11.14 -0.99 24.67
CA VAL A 222 11.28 -2.01 23.61
C VAL A 222 10.92 -3.40 24.13
N MET A 223 11.49 -3.81 25.26
CA MET A 223 11.20 -5.09 25.91
C MET A 223 9.73 -5.21 26.31
N LYS A 224 9.11 -4.10 26.70
CA LYS A 224 7.68 -4.06 26.99
C LYS A 224 6.84 -4.29 25.72
N MET A 225 7.15 -3.61 24.61
CA MET A 225 6.47 -3.80 23.32
C MET A 225 6.53 -5.25 22.85
N LEU A 226 7.70 -5.89 22.94
CA LEU A 226 7.87 -7.28 22.53
C LEU A 226 6.98 -8.23 23.34
N ARG A 227 6.94 -8.06 24.66
CA ARG A 227 6.08 -8.88 25.53
C ARG A 227 4.58 -8.66 25.27
N GLU A 228 4.17 -7.42 25.02
CA GLU A 228 2.78 -7.08 24.66
C GLU A 228 2.37 -7.74 23.33
N GLU A 229 3.32 -7.88 22.39
CA GLU A 229 3.14 -8.60 21.12
C GLU A 229 3.24 -10.15 21.27
N GLY A 230 3.29 -10.66 22.50
CA GLY A 230 3.42 -12.09 22.80
C GLY A 230 4.78 -12.69 22.43
N ILE A 231 5.79 -11.83 22.20
CA ILE A 231 7.15 -12.25 21.89
C ILE A 231 7.93 -12.36 23.19
N HIS A 232 7.96 -13.57 23.74
CA HIS A 232 8.69 -13.88 24.99
C HIS A 232 10.09 -14.42 24.76
N SER A 233 10.34 -14.97 23.56
CA SER A 233 11.62 -15.59 23.21
C SER A 233 11.90 -15.34 21.72
N ALA A 234 12.89 -14.50 21.43
CA ALA A 234 13.24 -14.10 20.08
C ALA A 234 14.63 -13.47 19.99
N GLU A 235 15.29 -13.68 18.86
CA GLU A 235 16.45 -12.91 18.44
C GLU A 235 15.98 -11.76 17.53
N ILE A 236 16.26 -10.53 17.94
CA ILE A 236 15.92 -9.32 17.21
C ILE A 236 17.19 -8.71 16.67
N THR A 237 17.24 -8.47 15.37
CA THR A 237 18.39 -7.83 14.73
C THR A 237 17.98 -6.50 14.13
N VAL A 238 18.50 -5.42 14.71
CA VAL A 238 18.32 -4.04 14.22
C VAL A 238 19.47 -3.71 13.28
N LYS A 239 19.17 -3.43 12.01
CA LYS A 239 20.19 -3.18 10.96
C LYS A 239 20.30 -1.70 10.55
N GLU A 240 19.54 -0.82 11.17
CA GLU A 240 19.58 0.62 10.93
C GLU A 240 19.12 1.42 12.16
N PRO A 241 19.45 2.71 12.25
CA PRO A 241 18.89 3.57 13.29
C PRO A 241 17.36 3.60 13.23
N VAL A 242 16.70 3.28 14.35
CA VAL A 242 15.23 3.23 14.45
C VAL A 242 14.76 3.97 15.70
N THR A 243 13.66 4.70 15.58
CA THR A 243 12.95 5.24 16.75
C THR A 243 12.10 4.16 17.42
N LEU A 244 11.64 4.41 18.64
CA LEU A 244 10.62 3.55 19.28
C LEU A 244 9.34 3.45 18.43
N GLU A 245 9.04 4.48 17.64
CA GLU A 245 7.89 4.49 16.75
C GLU A 245 8.09 3.55 15.55
N ASP A 246 9.28 3.57 14.95
CA ASP A 246 9.68 2.67 13.86
C ASP A 246 9.75 1.22 14.34
N PHE A 247 10.28 0.99 15.55
CA PHE A 247 10.32 -0.34 16.15
C PHE A 247 8.91 -0.89 16.37
N SER A 248 7.99 -0.07 16.89
CA SER A 248 6.58 -0.43 17.02
C SER A 248 5.92 -0.72 15.67
N ASP A 249 6.21 0.07 14.62
CA ASP A 249 5.70 -0.19 13.28
C ASP A 249 6.27 -1.49 12.69
N ALA A 250 7.51 -1.86 13.03
CA ALA A 250 8.14 -3.10 12.55
C ALA A 250 7.55 -4.36 13.20
N LEU A 251 7.03 -4.23 14.43
CA LEU A 251 6.35 -5.30 15.17
C LEU A 251 4.89 -5.52 14.74
N ASP A 252 4.26 -4.51 14.16
CA ASP A 252 2.85 -4.57 13.80
C ASP A 252 2.65 -5.17 12.40
N ASP A 253 2.44 -6.49 12.36
CA ASP A 253 2.14 -7.25 11.13
C ASP A 253 0.81 -6.84 10.46
N SER A 254 -0.06 -6.07 11.14
CA SER A 254 -1.29 -5.55 10.52
C SER A 254 -1.01 -4.38 9.57
N LEU A 255 0.13 -3.70 9.72
CA LEU A 255 0.48 -2.58 8.85
C LEU A 255 0.80 -3.06 7.42
N VAL A 256 0.47 -2.23 6.44
CA VAL A 256 0.86 -2.46 5.05
C VAL A 256 1.67 -1.28 4.53
N TRP A 257 2.70 -1.58 3.72
CA TRP A 257 3.56 -0.57 3.13
C TRP A 257 3.27 -0.50 1.63
N ARG A 258 2.88 0.68 1.15
CA ARG A 258 2.46 0.87 -0.24
C ARG A 258 3.21 2.01 -0.91
N LYS A 259 3.58 1.79 -2.16
CA LYS A 259 4.08 2.85 -3.04
C LYS A 259 2.90 3.69 -3.50
N ALA A 260 3.12 4.99 -3.66
CA ALA A 260 2.12 5.90 -4.20
C ALA A 260 2.70 7.06 -4.99
N ILE A 261 1.89 7.56 -5.90
CA ILE A 261 2.09 8.86 -6.58
C ILE A 261 0.93 9.79 -6.27
N ILE A 262 1.11 11.08 -6.51
CA ILE A 262 0.03 12.07 -6.46
C ILE A 262 -0.34 12.45 -7.89
N ILE A 263 -1.63 12.32 -8.22
CA ILE A 263 -2.24 12.82 -9.45
C ILE A 263 -2.90 14.16 -9.11
N ALA A 264 -2.32 15.25 -9.59
CA ALA A 264 -2.83 16.59 -9.39
C ALA A 264 -3.78 16.97 -10.54
N ASN A 265 -5.06 16.66 -10.38
CA ASN A 265 -6.07 16.79 -11.42
C ASN A 265 -6.66 18.21 -11.49
N LYS A 266 -7.42 18.48 -12.56
CA LYS A 266 -8.01 19.79 -12.88
C LYS A 266 -6.97 20.89 -13.11
N GLY A 267 -5.84 20.53 -13.70
CA GLY A 267 -4.79 21.47 -14.11
C GLY A 267 -5.25 22.55 -15.09
N ASP A 268 -6.41 22.39 -15.72
CA ASP A 268 -7.02 23.34 -16.67
C ASP A 268 -7.76 24.52 -16.01
N ILE A 269 -7.98 24.49 -14.68
CA ILE A 269 -8.74 25.54 -13.98
C ILE A 269 -7.82 26.71 -13.59
N PRO A 270 -8.28 27.98 -13.69
CA PRO A 270 -7.53 29.13 -13.18
C PRO A 270 -7.12 28.96 -11.71
N GLY A 271 -5.86 29.29 -11.38
CA GLY A 271 -5.30 29.09 -10.04
C GLY A 271 -4.71 27.70 -9.79
N SER A 272 -4.89 26.73 -10.70
CA SER A 272 -4.33 25.38 -10.58
C SER A 272 -2.80 25.38 -10.46
N ARG A 273 -2.13 26.31 -11.16
CA ARG A 273 -0.66 26.44 -11.19
C ARG A 273 -0.08 26.76 -9.82
N GLU A 274 -0.63 27.76 -9.12
CA GLU A 274 -0.16 28.13 -7.78
C GLU A 274 -0.36 26.99 -6.78
N ASN A 275 -1.53 26.32 -6.85
CA ASN A 275 -1.81 25.16 -6.02
C ASN A 275 -0.86 23.99 -6.32
N TYR A 276 -0.52 23.76 -7.58
CA TYR A 276 0.46 22.76 -7.97
C TYR A 276 1.85 23.09 -7.42
N GLU A 277 2.31 24.33 -7.56
CA GLU A 277 3.60 24.79 -7.02
C GLU A 277 3.68 24.61 -5.49
N ARG A 278 2.60 24.95 -4.77
CA ARG A 278 2.49 24.70 -3.32
C ARG A 278 2.55 23.20 -3.00
N LEU A 279 1.86 22.37 -3.78
CA LEU A 279 1.85 20.92 -3.59
C LEU A 279 3.25 20.32 -3.81
N VAL A 280 3.93 20.72 -4.89
CA VAL A 280 5.31 20.31 -5.20
C VAL A 280 6.27 20.73 -4.09
N LYS A 281 6.24 21.99 -3.67
CA LYS A 281 7.08 22.49 -2.58
C LYS A 281 6.92 21.68 -1.28
N THR A 282 5.72 21.14 -1.04
CA THR A 282 5.39 20.47 0.23
C THR A 282 5.66 18.97 0.21
N TYR A 283 5.50 18.29 -0.93
CA TYR A 283 5.44 16.82 -0.98
C TYR A 283 6.36 16.17 -2.02
N ASN A 284 7.11 16.93 -2.82
CA ASN A 284 7.96 16.38 -3.88
C ASN A 284 9.16 15.56 -3.36
N ASP A 285 9.52 15.71 -2.09
CA ASP A 285 10.52 14.89 -1.40
C ASP A 285 10.07 13.44 -1.18
N ARG A 286 8.76 13.22 -1.02
CA ARG A 286 8.17 11.92 -0.68
C ARG A 286 7.28 11.33 -1.77
N PHE A 287 6.75 12.16 -2.66
CA PHE A 287 5.80 11.75 -3.68
C PHE A 287 6.22 12.28 -5.04
N LYS A 288 6.11 11.43 -6.06
CA LYS A 288 6.08 11.89 -7.44
C LYS A 288 4.71 12.51 -7.74
N ILE A 289 4.69 13.71 -8.30
CA ILE A 289 3.46 14.50 -8.48
C ILE A 289 3.23 14.79 -9.96
N ILE A 290 2.16 14.23 -10.52
CA ILE A 290 1.84 14.32 -11.95
C ILE A 290 0.62 15.25 -12.15
N PRO A 291 0.79 16.44 -12.73
CA PRO A 291 -0.33 17.32 -13.04
C PRO A 291 -1.08 16.81 -14.27
N VAL A 292 -2.40 16.77 -14.22
CA VAL A 292 -3.24 16.30 -15.32
C VAL A 292 -4.53 17.12 -15.44
N SER A 293 -5.18 17.02 -16.59
CA SER A 293 -6.59 17.38 -16.72
C SER A 293 -7.32 16.22 -17.35
N ALA A 294 -8.13 15.51 -16.57
CA ALA A 294 -9.03 14.49 -17.10
C ALA A 294 -10.00 15.07 -18.15
N LYS A 295 -10.48 16.31 -17.91
CA LYS A 295 -11.40 17.00 -18.81
C LYS A 295 -10.78 17.32 -20.17
N LYS A 296 -9.54 17.80 -20.19
CA LYS A 296 -8.81 18.16 -21.41
C LYS A 296 -7.96 17.00 -21.97
N LYS A 297 -7.98 15.83 -21.32
CA LYS A 297 -7.07 14.71 -21.58
C LYS A 297 -5.58 15.15 -21.62
N ALA A 298 -5.23 16.15 -20.81
CA ALA A 298 -3.87 16.68 -20.77
C ALA A 298 -2.98 15.83 -19.87
N ASN A 299 -1.77 15.52 -20.37
CA ASN A 299 -0.72 14.78 -19.65
C ASN A 299 -1.09 13.33 -19.25
N ILE A 300 -2.06 12.72 -19.94
CA ILE A 300 -2.56 11.37 -19.65
C ILE A 300 -1.52 10.29 -20.02
N GLU A 301 -0.84 10.42 -21.15
CA GLU A 301 0.19 9.45 -21.56
C GLU A 301 1.37 9.40 -20.57
N VAL A 302 1.79 10.56 -20.07
CA VAL A 302 2.78 10.62 -18.99
C VAL A 302 2.22 9.93 -17.74
N LEU A 303 0.96 10.18 -17.37
CA LEU A 303 0.35 9.49 -16.24
C LEU A 303 0.30 7.95 -16.43
N LYS A 304 -0.02 7.45 -17.62
CA LYS A 304 0.01 6.01 -17.94
C LYS A 304 1.40 5.42 -17.73
N GLU A 305 2.43 6.10 -18.24
CA GLU A 305 3.84 5.68 -18.05
C GLU A 305 4.23 5.67 -16.57
N GLU A 306 3.83 6.68 -15.81
CA GLU A 306 4.15 6.80 -14.39
C GLU A 306 3.45 5.75 -13.53
N LEU A 307 2.20 5.43 -13.85
CA LEU A 307 1.46 4.33 -13.21
C LEU A 307 2.09 2.97 -13.53
N TYR A 308 2.58 2.77 -14.77
CA TYR A 308 3.31 1.57 -15.16
C TYR A 308 4.63 1.42 -14.40
N GLN A 309 5.40 2.50 -14.27
CA GLN A 309 6.64 2.49 -13.49
C GLN A 309 6.40 2.26 -12.00
N LEU A 310 5.32 2.81 -11.44
CA LEU A 310 4.98 2.70 -10.03
C LEU A 310 4.80 1.24 -9.55
N VAL A 311 4.31 0.37 -10.43
CA VAL A 311 4.00 -1.03 -10.10
C VAL A 311 5.16 -2.00 -10.30
N ASP A 312 6.31 -1.53 -10.79
CA ASP A 312 7.53 -2.32 -11.05
C ASP A 312 7.26 -3.64 -11.80
N ILE A 313 6.59 -3.56 -12.95
CA ILE A 313 6.35 -4.74 -13.80
C ILE A 313 7.53 -4.94 -14.75
N ILE A 314 7.87 -6.20 -15.01
CA ILE A 314 8.74 -6.63 -16.11
C ILE A 314 7.92 -7.46 -17.09
N ARG A 315 8.23 -7.35 -18.38
CA ARG A 315 7.66 -8.15 -19.46
C ARG A 315 8.65 -9.24 -19.80
N VAL A 316 8.19 -10.48 -19.77
CA VAL A 316 8.97 -11.66 -20.12
C VAL A 316 8.31 -12.35 -21.29
N PHE A 317 9.06 -12.52 -22.38
CA PHE A 317 8.58 -13.20 -23.57
C PHE A 317 8.91 -14.70 -23.45
N THR A 318 7.92 -15.57 -23.59
CA THR A 318 8.17 -17.02 -23.59
C THR A 318 8.39 -17.51 -25.01
N LYS A 319 9.17 -18.57 -25.19
CA LYS A 319 9.27 -19.24 -26.49
C LYS A 319 9.43 -20.74 -26.36
N SER A 320 9.01 -21.47 -27.38
CA SER A 320 9.32 -22.88 -27.55
C SER A 320 10.67 -23.06 -28.25
N PRO A 321 11.33 -24.22 -28.10
CA PRO A 321 12.56 -24.53 -28.83
C PRO A 321 12.37 -24.41 -30.35
N GLY A 322 13.14 -23.53 -30.98
CA GLY A 322 13.12 -23.32 -32.43
C GLY A 322 12.02 -22.37 -32.93
N GLU A 323 11.20 -21.81 -32.03
CA GLU A 323 10.16 -20.85 -32.37
C GLU A 323 10.56 -19.42 -32.01
N ASP A 324 9.86 -18.45 -32.61
CA ASP A 324 9.93 -17.05 -32.23
C ASP A 324 9.27 -16.80 -30.86
N PRO A 325 9.63 -15.70 -30.17
CA PRO A 325 8.98 -15.33 -28.91
C PRO A 325 7.48 -15.12 -29.06
N ALA A 326 6.72 -15.77 -28.18
CA ALA A 326 5.27 -15.67 -28.12
C ALA A 326 4.83 -14.28 -27.68
N TYR A 327 3.68 -13.86 -28.19
CA TYR A 327 3.00 -12.62 -27.86
C TYR A 327 1.55 -12.90 -27.44
N PRO A 328 0.98 -12.22 -26.43
CA PRO A 328 1.58 -11.15 -25.62
C PRO A 328 2.62 -11.65 -24.60
N PRO A 329 3.52 -10.79 -24.11
CA PRO A 329 4.46 -11.15 -23.06
C PRO A 329 3.75 -11.48 -21.76
N ILE A 330 4.41 -12.28 -20.92
CA ILE A 330 3.99 -12.52 -19.54
C ILE A 330 4.48 -11.35 -18.68
N ALA A 331 3.55 -10.64 -18.06
CA ALA A 331 3.86 -9.58 -17.11
C ALA A 331 4.09 -10.17 -15.70
N LEU A 332 5.25 -9.86 -15.12
CA LEU A 332 5.68 -10.30 -13.79
C LEU A 332 6.15 -9.10 -12.95
N LYS A 333 6.31 -9.29 -11.64
CA LYS A 333 6.91 -8.27 -10.78
C LYS A 333 8.43 -8.25 -10.95
N LYS A 334 9.03 -7.08 -10.86
CA LYS A 334 10.50 -6.93 -10.85
C LYS A 334 11.09 -7.75 -9.70
N GLY A 335 12.15 -8.50 -10.01
CA GLY A 335 12.74 -9.47 -9.09
C GLY A 335 12.17 -10.89 -9.22
N SER A 336 11.19 -11.09 -10.09
CA SER A 336 10.70 -12.43 -10.43
C SER A 336 11.79 -13.29 -11.06
N LYS A 337 11.69 -14.58 -10.77
CA LYS A 337 12.61 -15.61 -11.19
C LYS A 337 12.07 -16.39 -12.38
N VAL A 338 12.93 -17.16 -13.03
CA VAL A 338 12.56 -18.10 -14.09
C VAL A 338 11.45 -19.07 -13.64
N LEU A 339 11.49 -19.52 -12.38
CA LEU A 339 10.46 -20.41 -11.86
C LEU A 339 9.07 -19.75 -11.82
N ASP A 340 9.00 -18.44 -11.54
CA ASP A 340 7.72 -17.70 -11.53
C ASP A 340 7.10 -17.66 -12.94
N VAL A 341 7.93 -17.58 -13.99
CA VAL A 341 7.46 -17.71 -15.39
C VAL A 341 6.89 -19.09 -15.62
N ALA A 342 7.59 -20.14 -15.17
CA ALA A 342 7.14 -21.53 -15.32
C ALA A 342 5.76 -21.74 -14.69
N GLU A 343 5.58 -21.28 -13.45
CA GLU A 343 4.30 -21.36 -12.73
C GLU A 343 3.18 -20.60 -13.44
N ARG A 344 3.52 -19.46 -14.06
CA ARG A 344 2.55 -18.62 -14.79
C ARG A 344 2.08 -19.25 -16.09
N ILE A 345 2.93 -20.04 -16.75
CA ILE A 345 2.55 -20.85 -17.92
C ILE A 345 1.68 -22.03 -17.46
N HIS A 346 2.22 -22.90 -16.61
CA HIS A 346 1.48 -24.02 -16.04
C HIS A 346 2.21 -24.59 -14.81
N LYS A 347 1.46 -25.05 -13.80
CA LYS A 347 2.03 -25.62 -12.57
C LYS A 347 3.00 -26.77 -12.81
N ASP A 348 2.80 -27.53 -13.90
CA ASP A 348 3.65 -28.69 -14.20
C ASP A 348 5.03 -28.31 -14.77
N PHE A 349 5.15 -27.18 -15.48
CA PHE A 349 6.46 -26.68 -15.91
C PHE A 349 7.35 -26.34 -14.72
N ALA A 350 6.77 -25.79 -13.65
CA ALA A 350 7.49 -25.49 -12.42
C ALA A 350 7.89 -26.77 -11.66
N LYS A 351 6.99 -27.75 -11.56
CA LYS A 351 7.27 -29.04 -10.89
C LYS A 351 8.36 -29.85 -11.61
N ASN A 352 8.33 -29.88 -12.94
CA ASN A 352 9.24 -30.69 -13.75
C ASN A 352 10.42 -29.87 -14.29
N PHE A 353 10.67 -28.68 -13.74
CA PHE A 353 11.69 -27.76 -14.24
C PHE A 353 13.09 -28.41 -14.25
N LYS A 354 13.79 -28.33 -15.40
CA LYS A 354 15.16 -28.83 -15.54
C LYS A 354 16.16 -27.68 -15.68
N TYR A 355 15.88 -26.75 -16.58
CA TYR A 355 16.62 -25.50 -16.79
C TYR A 355 15.80 -24.57 -17.69
N ALA A 356 16.22 -23.32 -17.79
CA ALA A 356 15.75 -22.44 -18.86
C ALA A 356 16.93 -21.91 -19.67
N ARG A 357 16.65 -21.44 -20.88
CA ARG A 357 17.55 -20.58 -21.64
C ARG A 357 16.99 -19.17 -21.66
N VAL A 358 17.86 -18.18 -21.45
CA VAL A 358 17.47 -16.77 -21.40
C VAL A 358 18.23 -15.97 -22.44
N TRP A 359 17.52 -15.07 -23.12
CA TRP A 359 18.09 -14.03 -23.98
C TRP A 359 17.61 -12.68 -23.46
N GLY A 360 18.53 -11.74 -23.27
CA GLY A 360 18.18 -10.42 -22.75
C GLY A 360 19.21 -9.91 -21.77
N LYS A 361 18.83 -8.91 -20.98
CA LYS A 361 19.76 -8.16 -20.11
C LYS A 361 20.17 -8.95 -18.87
N SER A 362 19.32 -9.85 -18.39
CA SER A 362 19.68 -10.70 -17.24
C SER A 362 20.68 -11.80 -17.60
N ALA A 363 20.84 -12.13 -18.88
CA ALA A 363 21.76 -13.15 -19.35
C ALA A 363 23.13 -12.53 -19.71
N LYS A 364 24.21 -13.24 -19.35
CA LYS A 364 25.59 -12.87 -19.72
C LYS A 364 25.85 -13.01 -21.23
N PHE A 365 25.15 -13.93 -21.88
CA PHE A 365 25.21 -14.15 -23.33
C PHE A 365 23.88 -14.73 -23.83
N PRO A 366 23.53 -14.53 -25.10
CA PRO A 366 22.28 -15.04 -25.69
C PRO A 366 22.10 -16.55 -25.50
N GLY A 367 20.96 -16.98 -24.96
CA GLY A 367 20.64 -18.38 -24.75
C GLY A 367 21.37 -19.01 -23.56
N GLN A 368 21.86 -18.20 -22.62
CA GLN A 368 22.50 -18.69 -21.40
C GLN A 368 21.58 -19.67 -20.70
N ARG A 369 22.10 -20.86 -20.39
CA ARG A 369 21.41 -21.83 -19.54
C ARG A 369 21.42 -21.37 -18.09
N VAL A 370 20.25 -21.28 -17.48
CA VAL A 370 20.06 -20.80 -16.11
C VAL A 370 19.22 -21.76 -15.28
N GLY A 371 19.37 -21.66 -13.96
CA GLY A 371 18.56 -22.40 -12.99
C GLY A 371 17.23 -21.70 -12.68
N PRO A 372 16.40 -22.30 -11.79
CA PRO A 372 15.08 -21.78 -11.45
C PRO A 372 15.13 -20.44 -10.71
N ASP A 373 16.21 -20.17 -9.97
CA ASP A 373 16.39 -18.96 -9.16
C ASP A 373 16.95 -17.75 -9.92
N HIS A 374 17.21 -17.90 -11.21
CA HIS A 374 17.72 -16.80 -12.03
C HIS A 374 16.69 -15.67 -12.11
N VAL A 375 17.10 -14.47 -11.71
CA VAL A 375 16.25 -13.28 -11.69
C VAL A 375 16.19 -12.66 -13.07
N LEU A 376 14.98 -12.38 -13.54
CA LEU A 376 14.71 -11.85 -14.88
C LEU A 376 14.65 -10.33 -14.90
N GLU A 377 14.90 -9.77 -16.08
CA GLU A 377 14.77 -8.34 -16.40
C GLU A 377 13.70 -8.08 -17.46
N ASP A 378 13.24 -6.83 -17.56
CA ASP A 378 12.25 -6.43 -18.57
C ASP A 378 12.79 -6.64 -19.99
N GLY A 379 12.00 -7.33 -20.81
CA GLY A 379 12.33 -7.66 -22.19
C GLY A 379 13.06 -9.00 -22.36
N ASP A 380 13.32 -9.74 -21.28
CA ASP A 380 13.94 -11.06 -21.40
C ASP A 380 13.04 -12.04 -22.15
N ILE A 381 13.67 -12.89 -22.95
CA ILE A 381 13.06 -14.05 -23.62
C ILE A 381 13.47 -15.30 -22.86
N VAL A 382 12.51 -16.14 -22.50
CA VAL A 382 12.70 -17.36 -21.70
C VAL A 382 12.17 -18.59 -22.43
N GLU A 383 13.04 -19.57 -22.64
CA GLU A 383 12.71 -20.90 -23.16
C GLU A 383 12.83 -21.92 -22.02
N ILE A 384 11.71 -22.50 -21.58
CA ILE A 384 11.66 -23.42 -20.44
C ILE A 384 11.84 -24.86 -20.92
N HIS A 385 12.74 -25.59 -20.26
CA HIS A 385 12.93 -27.03 -20.47
C HIS A 385 12.47 -27.77 -19.22
N ALA A 386 11.33 -28.44 -19.32
CA ALA A 386 10.80 -29.33 -18.29
C ALA A 386 10.98 -30.79 -18.70
N ARG A 387 11.00 -31.70 -17.73
CA ARG A 387 11.07 -33.15 -17.93
C ARG A 387 9.74 -33.78 -18.28
#